data_AF-A0A2E5EF17-F1
#
_entry.id   AF-A0A2E5EF17-F1
#
_cell.length_a   1.000
_cell.length_b   1.000
_cell.length_c   1.000
_cell.angle_alpha   90.00
_cell.angle_beta   90.00
_cell.angle_gamma   90.00
#
_symmetry.space_group_name_H-M   'P 1'
#
loop_
_entity.id
_entity.type
_entity.pdbx_description
1 polymer ?
#
loop_
_entity_poly.entity_id
_entity_poly.type
_entity_poly.pdbx_seq_one_letter_code
_entity_poly.pdbx_strand_id
1 'polypeptide(L)'
;MFDTGASRRIARYANNQLVGGGDQNAPQNILIPGQRDNEKHFNLFYGIPVRLHSGVYFGFLEPFCMNDFIYTELAISRDGLNWNRFPERKKLIEYGADGTWDDETIFASPSWVKVGEEWWIYYSGWDGPHGTPIRAGTIGLAKIRKEGFASWRGPQGGGIIATRQFTSPGGDLNLNAIVGDGEIKVRVSDANRKPIAGFDYDDCDDLSGHATRMSVTWNGKSLDRMREKVLQPEIFLRNAELFTLAATTTRCVRPGERPQRYGRSFHPRCLL
;
A
#
# COMPACT_ATOMS: atom_id res chain seq x y z
N MET A 1 -13.22 -6.38 34.40
CA MET A 1 -13.41 -7.59 33.57
C MET A 1 -12.12 -8.37 33.64
N PHE A 2 -12.12 -9.61 34.14
CA PHE A 2 -10.89 -10.41 34.20
C PHE A 2 -10.47 -10.75 32.78
N ASP A 3 -9.23 -10.40 32.41
CA ASP A 3 -8.56 -10.94 31.22
C ASP A 3 -8.44 -12.45 31.42
N THR A 4 -9.30 -13.23 30.75
CA THR A 4 -9.28 -14.69 30.80
C THR A 4 -8.19 -15.28 29.90
N GLY A 5 -7.28 -14.47 29.34
CA GLY A 5 -6.33 -14.90 28.31
C GLY A 5 -6.99 -15.17 26.95
N ALA A 6 -8.26 -14.79 26.78
CA ALA A 6 -8.97 -14.97 25.52
C ALA A 6 -8.50 -13.91 24.52
N SER A 7 -7.66 -14.32 23.56
CA SER A 7 -7.29 -13.50 22.40
C SER A 7 -8.12 -13.90 21.20
N ARG A 8 -8.78 -12.93 20.55
CA ARG A 8 -9.33 -13.13 19.21
C ARG A 8 -8.21 -12.95 18.20
N ARG A 9 -8.03 -13.96 17.36
CA ARG A 9 -6.95 -14.07 16.37
C ARG A 9 -7.56 -14.10 14.99
N ILE A 10 -6.77 -13.76 14.00
CA ILE A 10 -7.15 -14.02 12.61
C ILE A 10 -6.59 -15.38 12.22
N ALA A 11 -7.48 -16.24 11.72
CA ALA A 11 -7.12 -17.48 11.05
C ALA A 11 -7.47 -17.41 9.56
N ARG A 12 -6.68 -18.13 8.76
CA ARG A 12 -6.93 -18.39 7.35
C ARG A 12 -7.36 -19.83 7.16
N TYR A 13 -8.28 -20.04 6.23
CA TYR A 13 -8.61 -21.34 5.67
C TYR A 13 -8.64 -21.22 4.14
N ALA A 14 -8.18 -22.25 3.43
CA ALA A 14 -8.19 -22.29 1.98
C ALA A 14 -8.62 -23.67 1.49
N ASN A 15 -9.56 -23.67 0.54
CA ASN A 15 -10.09 -24.86 -0.10
C ASN A 15 -10.34 -24.55 -1.58
N ASN A 16 -10.19 -25.57 -2.43
CA ASN A 16 -10.48 -25.47 -3.87
C ASN A 16 -11.98 -25.54 -4.16
N GLN A 17 -12.81 -25.84 -3.15
CA GLN A 17 -14.26 -25.87 -3.23
C GLN A 17 -14.86 -24.89 -2.21
N LEU A 18 -15.94 -24.21 -2.60
CA LEU A 18 -16.65 -23.26 -1.71
C LEU A 18 -17.53 -23.98 -0.68
N VAL A 19 -18.12 -25.12 -1.06
CA VAL A 19 -19.02 -25.94 -0.24
C VAL A 19 -18.69 -27.42 -0.45
N GLY A 20 -18.78 -28.24 0.60
CA GLY A 20 -18.77 -29.70 0.48
C GLY A 20 -17.40 -30.36 0.24
N GLY A 21 -16.31 -29.60 0.26
CA GLY A 21 -14.98 -30.18 0.33
C GLY A 21 -14.73 -30.75 1.73
N GLY A 22 -14.34 -32.02 1.82
CA GLY A 22 -13.90 -32.62 3.09
C GLY A 22 -12.82 -31.78 3.77
N ASP A 23 -12.79 -31.83 5.10
CA ASP A 23 -12.01 -30.96 5.99
C ASP A 23 -10.50 -31.26 5.94
N GLN A 24 -9.87 -31.08 4.78
CA GLN A 24 -8.49 -31.50 4.55
C GLN A 24 -7.45 -30.53 5.13
N ASN A 25 -7.84 -29.32 5.52
CA ASN A 25 -6.92 -28.31 6.05
C ASN A 25 -7.49 -27.66 7.32
N ALA A 26 -6.81 -27.81 8.46
CA ALA A 26 -7.18 -27.04 9.65
C ALA A 26 -6.95 -25.53 9.42
N PRO A 27 -7.81 -24.64 9.97
CA PRO A 27 -7.54 -23.20 9.98
C PRO A 27 -6.18 -22.88 10.61
N GLN A 28 -5.44 -21.96 9.99
CA GLN A 28 -4.10 -21.55 10.41
C GLN A 28 -4.14 -20.12 10.94
N ASN A 29 -3.66 -19.88 12.16
CA ASN A 29 -3.51 -18.52 12.68
C ASN A 29 -2.49 -17.76 11.82
N ILE A 30 -2.87 -16.56 11.36
CA ILE A 30 -2.03 -15.69 10.55
C ILE A 30 -1.70 -14.37 11.24
N LEU A 31 -2.53 -13.93 12.19
CA LEU A 31 -2.26 -12.76 13.03
C LEU A 31 -2.79 -12.99 14.45
N ILE A 32 -1.96 -12.62 15.44
CA ILE A 32 -2.26 -12.73 16.87
C ILE A 32 -1.93 -11.38 17.52
N PRO A 33 -2.79 -10.85 18.41
CA PRO A 33 -2.47 -9.66 19.18
C PRO A 33 -1.16 -9.82 19.96
N GLY A 34 -0.29 -8.81 19.91
CA GLY A 34 1.00 -8.80 20.57
C GLY A 34 1.01 -7.94 21.84
N GLN A 35 2.18 -7.85 22.48
CA GLN A 35 2.36 -7.06 23.71
C GLN A 35 1.91 -5.60 23.57
N ARG A 36 2.27 -4.94 22.46
CA ARG A 36 1.87 -3.54 22.18
C ARG A 36 0.36 -3.35 22.07
N ASP A 37 -0.34 -4.36 21.58
CA ASP A 37 -1.80 -4.32 21.48
C ASP A 37 -2.40 -4.43 22.88
N ASN A 38 -1.85 -5.31 23.71
CA ASN A 38 -2.27 -5.50 25.09
C ASN A 38 -2.02 -4.26 25.97
N GLU A 39 -0.88 -3.58 25.78
CA GLU A 39 -0.55 -2.31 26.47
C GLU A 39 -1.61 -1.22 26.25
N LYS A 40 -2.33 -1.29 25.13
CA LYS A 40 -3.42 -0.35 24.78
C LYS A 40 -4.81 -0.98 24.89
N HIS A 41 -4.93 -2.16 25.50
CA HIS A 41 -6.17 -2.93 25.62
C HIS A 41 -6.84 -3.37 24.30
N PHE A 42 -6.13 -3.31 23.17
CA PHE A 42 -6.57 -3.86 21.88
C PHE A 42 -6.16 -5.33 21.71
N ASN A 43 -6.33 -6.14 22.75
CA ASN A 43 -5.85 -7.53 22.81
C ASN A 43 -6.71 -8.52 21.99
N LEU A 44 -7.57 -8.03 21.10
CA LEU A 44 -8.47 -8.80 20.24
C LEU A 44 -8.43 -8.25 18.81
N PHE A 45 -8.58 -9.12 17.82
CA PHE A 45 -8.92 -8.73 16.45
C PHE A 45 -10.38 -9.08 16.15
N TYR A 46 -11.16 -8.12 15.66
CA TYR A 46 -12.55 -8.32 15.27
C TYR A 46 -12.65 -9.02 13.90
N GLY A 47 -11.78 -8.63 12.96
CA GLY A 47 -11.76 -9.13 11.60
C GLY A 47 -10.59 -8.57 10.80
N ILE A 48 -10.50 -9.01 9.55
CA ILE A 48 -9.57 -8.46 8.55
C ILE A 48 -10.16 -8.63 7.14
N PRO A 49 -11.07 -7.76 6.70
CA PRO A 49 -11.43 -7.69 5.28
C PRO A 49 -10.17 -7.53 4.41
N VAL A 50 -10.05 -8.32 3.35
CA VAL A 50 -8.84 -8.35 2.50
C VAL A 50 -9.17 -8.00 1.05
N ARG A 51 -8.27 -7.23 0.41
CA ARG A 51 -8.22 -7.08 -1.03
C ARG A 51 -6.85 -7.45 -1.59
N LEU A 52 -6.84 -8.25 -2.66
CA LEU A 52 -5.65 -8.45 -3.49
C LEU A 52 -5.54 -7.31 -4.51
N HIS A 53 -4.44 -6.57 -4.47
CA HIS A 53 -4.15 -5.50 -5.42
C HIS A 53 -2.66 -5.52 -5.80
N SER A 54 -2.36 -5.57 -7.10
CA SER A 54 -0.99 -5.55 -7.63
C SER A 54 -0.03 -6.58 -6.99
N GLY A 55 -0.56 -7.78 -6.70
CA GLY A 55 0.22 -8.88 -6.10
C GLY A 55 0.49 -8.75 -4.60
N VAL A 56 -0.22 -7.85 -3.92
CA VAL A 56 -0.18 -7.67 -2.46
C VAL A 56 -1.60 -7.80 -1.91
N TYR A 57 -1.77 -8.61 -0.87
CA TYR A 57 -2.96 -8.62 -0.04
C TYR A 57 -2.89 -7.44 0.92
N PHE A 58 -3.85 -6.53 0.80
CA PHE A 58 -4.09 -5.44 1.74
C PHE A 58 -5.23 -5.88 2.65
N GLY A 59 -4.90 -6.09 3.92
CA GLY A 59 -5.85 -6.45 4.97
C GLY A 59 -6.15 -5.23 5.82
N PHE A 60 -7.42 -4.92 5.94
CA PHE A 60 -7.93 -3.86 6.79
C PHE A 60 -8.21 -4.51 8.14
N LEU A 61 -7.17 -4.65 8.96
CA LEU A 61 -7.23 -5.35 10.24
C LEU A 61 -8.02 -4.49 11.23
N GLU A 62 -8.82 -5.13 12.07
CA GLU A 62 -9.73 -4.44 13.00
C GLU A 62 -9.33 -4.73 14.46
N PRO A 63 -8.33 -4.02 15.03
CA PRO A 63 -8.05 -4.10 16.46
C PRO A 63 -9.25 -3.70 17.30
N PHE A 64 -9.51 -4.47 18.35
CA PHE A 64 -10.70 -4.37 19.16
C PHE A 64 -10.36 -4.33 20.65
N CYS A 65 -10.82 -3.29 21.33
CA CYS A 65 -10.93 -3.24 22.78
C CYS A 65 -12.29 -3.82 23.17
N MET A 66 -12.31 -4.88 23.99
CA MET A 66 -13.54 -5.65 24.26
C MET A 66 -14.71 -4.74 24.66
N ASN A 67 -15.80 -4.79 23.89
CA ASN A 67 -17.04 -4.04 24.07
C ASN A 67 -16.91 -2.51 23.95
N ASP A 68 -15.79 -2.04 23.41
CA ASP A 68 -15.44 -0.63 23.38
C ASP A 68 -14.99 -0.24 21.95
N PHE A 69 -13.88 0.47 21.82
CA PHE A 69 -13.30 0.94 20.57
C PHE A 69 -12.95 -0.17 19.56
N ILE A 70 -13.21 0.10 18.28
CA ILE A 70 -12.66 -0.63 17.12
C ILE A 70 -12.21 0.38 16.08
N TYR A 71 -10.99 0.23 15.58
CA TYR A 71 -10.52 0.96 14.41
C TYR A 71 -10.01 0.01 13.34
N THR A 72 -9.78 0.54 12.15
CA THR A 72 -9.08 -0.18 11.09
C THR A 72 -7.61 0.23 11.04
N GLU A 73 -6.70 -0.73 10.92
CA GLU A 73 -5.29 -0.52 10.59
C GLU A 73 -4.89 -1.32 9.35
N LEU A 74 -3.77 -0.96 8.74
CA LEU A 74 -3.27 -1.67 7.57
C LEU A 74 -2.33 -2.83 7.95
N ALA A 75 -2.66 -4.03 7.46
CA ALA A 75 -1.78 -5.18 7.42
C ALA A 75 -1.57 -5.63 5.97
N ILE A 76 -0.37 -6.10 5.62
CA ILE A 76 -0.04 -6.51 4.26
C ILE A 76 0.59 -7.90 4.20
N SER A 77 0.31 -8.62 3.13
CA SER A 77 0.93 -9.92 2.84
C SER A 77 1.16 -10.10 1.34
N ARG A 78 2.18 -10.88 0.95
CA ARG A 78 2.42 -11.25 -0.46
C ARG A 78 2.00 -12.69 -0.78
N ASP A 79 1.76 -13.51 0.24
CA ASP A 79 1.42 -14.93 0.11
C ASP A 79 0.09 -15.30 0.80
N GLY A 80 -0.51 -14.36 1.53
CA GLY A 80 -1.72 -14.58 2.33
C GLY A 80 -1.49 -15.38 3.60
N LEU A 81 -0.25 -15.77 3.89
CA LEU A 81 0.17 -16.57 5.05
C LEU A 81 0.93 -15.71 6.05
N ASN A 82 1.93 -14.99 5.57
CA ASN A 82 2.80 -14.15 6.36
C ASN A 82 2.34 -12.70 6.26
N TRP A 83 1.82 -12.16 7.37
CA TRP A 83 1.23 -10.83 7.44
C TRP A 83 2.11 -9.88 8.27
N ASN A 84 2.28 -8.67 7.77
CA ASN A 84 3.05 -7.61 8.42
C ASN A 84 2.14 -6.41 8.70
N ARG A 85 2.23 -5.90 9.93
CA ARG A 85 1.57 -4.65 10.36
C ARG A 85 2.62 -3.54 10.46
N PHE A 86 2.25 -2.31 10.15
CA PHE A 86 3.16 -1.17 10.31
C PHE A 86 3.58 -1.00 11.78
N PRO A 87 4.87 -0.80 12.12
CA PRO A 87 5.33 -0.76 13.51
C PRO A 87 4.56 0.20 14.43
N GLU A 88 4.10 1.32 13.88
CA GLU A 88 3.39 2.38 14.60
C GLU A 88 1.93 2.05 14.92
N ARG A 89 1.34 1.02 14.28
CA ARG A 89 -0.08 0.64 14.44
C ARG A 89 -1.03 1.83 14.28
N LYS A 90 -0.74 2.68 13.29
CA LYS A 90 -1.57 3.85 12.97
C LYS A 90 -2.94 3.40 12.49
N LYS A 91 -3.97 4.11 12.93
CA LYS A 91 -5.32 3.95 12.38
C LYS A 91 -5.30 4.38 10.92
N LEU A 92 -5.99 3.63 10.08
CA LEU A 92 -6.16 3.94 8.67
C LEU A 92 -7.06 5.17 8.47
N ILE A 93 -8.08 5.28 9.32
CA ILE A 93 -9.00 6.40 9.43
C ILE A 93 -9.06 6.72 10.93
N GLU A 94 -8.79 7.98 11.29
CA GLU A 94 -8.94 8.43 12.68
C GLU A 94 -10.40 8.48 13.07
N TYR A 95 -10.67 8.37 14.37
CA TYR A 95 -12.01 8.63 14.88
C TYR A 95 -12.40 10.08 14.63
N GLY A 96 -13.71 10.28 14.50
CA GLY A 96 -14.29 11.61 14.57
C GLY A 96 -14.02 12.28 15.92
N ALA A 97 -14.37 13.57 16.02
CA ALA A 97 -14.35 14.27 17.30
C ALA A 97 -15.39 13.66 18.25
N ASP A 98 -15.18 13.79 19.55
CA ASP A 98 -16.13 13.30 20.57
C ASP A 98 -17.58 13.80 20.31
N GLY A 99 -18.54 12.88 20.35
CA GLY A 99 -19.95 13.11 20.05
C GLY A 99 -20.30 13.13 18.56
N THR A 100 -19.36 12.80 17.66
CA THR A 100 -19.64 12.67 16.23
C THR A 100 -19.97 11.24 15.84
N TRP A 101 -20.54 11.05 14.66
CA TRP A 101 -21.13 9.78 14.25
C TRP A 101 -20.14 8.61 14.07
N ASP A 102 -18.83 8.87 14.10
CA ASP A 102 -17.74 7.91 13.89
C ASP A 102 -16.60 8.05 14.94
N ASP A 103 -16.95 8.43 16.16
CA ASP A 103 -16.00 8.73 17.24
C ASP A 103 -15.47 7.51 18.01
N GLU A 104 -16.13 6.34 17.91
CA GLU A 104 -15.75 5.17 18.72
C GLU A 104 -15.51 3.86 17.93
N THR A 105 -16.30 3.60 16.89
CA THR A 105 -16.18 2.37 16.08
C THR A 105 -16.07 2.71 14.61
N ILE A 106 -14.99 2.28 13.94
CA ILE A 106 -14.79 2.44 12.50
C ILE A 106 -14.42 1.11 11.84
N PHE A 107 -15.16 0.75 10.78
CA PHE A 107 -14.85 -0.35 9.87
C PHE A 107 -14.64 0.19 8.45
N ALA A 108 -13.41 0.23 7.98
CA ALA A 108 -13.11 0.63 6.61
C ALA A 108 -13.28 -0.54 5.64
N SER A 109 -13.77 -0.26 4.42
CA SER A 109 -13.87 -1.26 3.38
C SER A 109 -12.59 -1.34 2.54
N PRO A 110 -11.98 -2.53 2.34
CA PRO A 110 -10.84 -2.68 1.43
C PRO A 110 -11.27 -2.59 -0.05
N SER A 111 -12.56 -2.47 -0.33
CA SER A 111 -13.13 -2.32 -1.69
C SER A 111 -13.04 -0.89 -2.22
N TRP A 112 -11.91 -0.20 -2.00
CA TRP A 112 -11.71 1.17 -2.49
C TRP A 112 -11.96 1.33 -3.99
N VAL A 113 -12.57 2.46 -4.36
CA VAL A 113 -12.89 2.78 -5.75
C VAL A 113 -11.85 3.75 -6.30
N LYS A 114 -11.35 3.49 -7.50
CA LYS A 114 -10.47 4.46 -8.19
C LYS A 114 -11.32 5.59 -8.75
N VAL A 115 -11.05 6.81 -8.32
CA VAL A 115 -11.70 8.04 -8.83
C VAL A 115 -10.59 9.01 -9.23
N GLY A 116 -10.33 9.13 -10.54
CA GLY A 116 -9.19 9.89 -11.04
C GLY A 116 -7.86 9.39 -10.46
N GLU A 117 -7.15 10.30 -9.78
CA GLU A 117 -5.87 10.05 -9.10
C GLU A 117 -6.03 9.74 -7.60
N GLU A 118 -7.25 9.46 -7.15
CA GLU A 118 -7.58 9.09 -5.77
C GLU A 118 -8.11 7.65 -5.69
N TRP A 119 -8.00 7.09 -4.49
CA TRP A 119 -8.78 5.97 -4.01
C TRP A 119 -9.79 6.45 -2.97
N TRP A 120 -11.04 6.08 -3.18
CA TRP A 120 -12.16 6.39 -2.30
C TRP A 120 -12.47 5.15 -1.48
N ILE A 121 -12.37 5.28 -0.16
CA ILE A 121 -12.59 4.22 0.82
C ILE A 121 -13.88 4.56 1.55
N TYR A 122 -14.93 3.79 1.29
CA TYR A 122 -16.14 3.85 2.09
C TYR A 122 -15.91 3.11 3.40
N TYR A 123 -16.39 3.68 4.50
CA TYR A 123 -16.27 3.09 5.82
C TYR A 123 -17.58 3.26 6.57
N SER A 124 -17.84 2.36 7.51
CA SER A 124 -18.95 2.50 8.45
C SER A 124 -18.42 3.02 9.78
N GLY A 125 -19.17 3.90 10.42
CA GLY A 125 -18.87 4.52 11.71
C GLY A 125 -20.06 4.48 12.64
N TRP A 126 -19.81 4.43 13.95
CA TRP A 126 -20.84 4.54 14.99
C TRP A 126 -20.44 5.54 16.08
N ASP A 127 -21.46 6.20 16.64
CA ASP A 127 -21.42 7.20 17.71
C ASP A 127 -21.34 6.59 19.13
N GLY A 128 -20.82 5.36 19.24
CA GLY A 128 -20.75 4.71 20.53
C GLY A 128 -20.08 3.33 20.54
N PRO A 129 -19.84 2.81 21.76
CA PRO A 129 -18.92 1.69 21.95
C PRO A 129 -19.49 0.42 21.36
N HIS A 130 -18.63 -0.51 20.95
CA HIS A 130 -19.05 -1.75 20.29
C HIS A 130 -20.04 -2.58 21.12
N GLY A 131 -19.92 -2.54 22.46
CA GLY A 131 -20.79 -3.28 23.37
C GLY A 131 -22.16 -2.62 23.63
N THR A 132 -22.41 -1.44 23.09
CA THR A 132 -23.68 -0.73 23.32
C THR A 132 -24.76 -1.19 22.35
N PRO A 133 -25.97 -1.54 22.86
CA PRO A 133 -27.05 -2.04 22.02
C PRO A 133 -27.73 -0.95 21.19
N ILE A 134 -27.63 0.32 21.63
CA ILE A 134 -28.24 1.47 20.96
C ILE A 134 -27.11 2.43 20.59
N ARG A 135 -26.84 2.52 19.29
CA ARG A 135 -25.88 3.43 18.67
C ARG A 135 -26.29 3.66 17.22
N ALA A 136 -26.10 4.87 16.71
CA ALA A 136 -26.39 5.22 15.33
C ALA A 136 -25.18 4.87 14.45
N GLY A 137 -25.43 4.15 13.36
CA GLY A 137 -24.41 3.81 12.37
C GLY A 137 -24.60 4.62 11.09
N THR A 138 -23.51 5.13 10.51
CA THR A 138 -23.55 5.81 9.20
C THR A 138 -22.40 5.36 8.29
N ILE A 139 -22.42 5.79 7.03
CA ILE A 139 -21.37 5.52 6.04
C ILE A 139 -20.63 6.82 5.72
N GLY A 140 -19.32 6.82 5.93
CA GLY A 140 -18.43 7.89 5.53
C GLY A 140 -17.62 7.55 4.27
N LEU A 141 -16.92 8.57 3.80
CA LEU A 141 -15.98 8.48 2.67
C LEU A 141 -14.63 9.06 3.08
N ALA A 142 -13.62 8.22 3.15
CA ALA A 142 -12.23 8.63 3.22
C ALA A 142 -11.63 8.65 1.81
N LYS A 143 -10.83 9.68 1.51
CA LYS A 143 -10.11 9.81 0.23
C LYS A 143 -8.62 9.76 0.50
N ILE A 144 -7.91 9.00 -0.32
CA ILE A 144 -6.46 8.95 -0.31
C ILE A 144 -5.96 9.07 -1.73
N ARG A 145 -4.75 9.61 -1.93
CA ARG A 145 -4.12 9.52 -3.24
C ARG A 145 -4.01 8.06 -3.70
N LYS A 146 -4.13 7.81 -4.99
CA LYS A 146 -3.93 6.48 -5.57
C LYS A 146 -2.57 5.93 -5.13
N GLU A 147 -2.56 4.67 -4.68
CA GLU A 147 -1.37 3.98 -4.16
C GLU A 147 -0.69 4.70 -2.99
N GLY A 148 -1.45 5.46 -2.21
CA GLY A 148 -0.96 6.37 -1.16
C GLY A 148 -0.84 5.82 0.25
N PHE A 149 -1.15 4.55 0.50
CA PHE A 149 -1.29 4.01 1.87
C PHE A 149 -0.01 4.12 2.73
N ALA A 150 1.16 4.05 2.09
CA ALA A 150 2.44 4.21 2.75
C ALA A 150 3.45 4.79 1.78
N SER A 151 4.42 5.54 2.32
CA SER A 151 5.56 6.07 1.58
C SER A 151 6.87 5.73 2.28
N TRP A 152 7.93 5.64 1.50
CA TRP A 152 9.28 5.80 2.00
C TRP A 152 9.61 7.29 2.06
N ARG A 153 10.08 7.77 3.21
CA ARG A 153 10.53 9.15 3.40
C ARG A 153 12.05 9.20 3.44
N GLY A 154 12.64 10.02 2.58
CA GLY A 154 14.09 10.20 2.52
C GLY A 154 14.60 10.97 3.72
N PRO A 155 15.63 10.49 4.44
CA PRO A 155 16.21 11.22 5.56
C PRO A 155 16.90 12.49 5.07
N GLN A 156 17.21 13.41 5.99
CA GLN A 156 17.88 14.68 5.67
C GLN A 156 19.23 14.49 4.95
N GLY A 157 19.99 13.45 5.32
CA GLY A 157 21.27 13.10 4.69
C GLY A 157 21.14 12.35 3.35
N GLY A 158 19.92 12.06 2.91
CA GLY A 158 19.67 11.20 1.77
C GLY A 158 19.83 9.70 2.08
N GLY A 159 19.16 8.87 1.30
CA GLY A 159 19.26 7.41 1.38
C GLY A 159 18.95 6.76 0.05
N ILE A 160 19.34 5.50 -0.11
CA ILE A 160 19.13 4.74 -1.35
C ILE A 160 18.20 3.56 -1.07
N ILE A 161 17.19 3.43 -1.93
CA ILE A 161 16.30 2.27 -2.00
C ILE A 161 16.67 1.46 -3.24
N ALA A 162 17.17 0.25 -3.06
CA ALA A 162 17.37 -0.69 -4.15
C ALA A 162 16.11 -1.54 -4.35
N THR A 163 15.51 -1.52 -5.55
CA THR A 163 14.32 -2.32 -5.83
C THR A 163 14.66 -3.81 -5.97
N ARG A 164 13.64 -4.65 -6.06
CA ARG A 164 13.81 -5.99 -6.66
C ARG A 164 14.13 -5.86 -8.15
N GLN A 165 14.84 -6.85 -8.69
CA GLN A 165 15.07 -6.96 -10.13
C GLN A 165 13.77 -7.26 -10.87
N PHE A 166 13.61 -6.72 -12.08
CA PHE A 166 12.52 -7.07 -12.98
C PHE A 166 12.97 -7.08 -14.45
N THR A 167 12.29 -7.87 -15.27
CA THR A 167 12.45 -7.82 -16.73
C THR A 167 11.73 -6.60 -17.26
N SER A 168 12.48 -5.69 -17.87
CA SER A 168 11.95 -4.43 -18.35
C SER A 168 10.97 -4.61 -19.51
N PRO A 169 9.77 -4.02 -19.43
CA PRO A 169 8.82 -4.02 -20.52
C PRO A 169 9.20 -3.01 -21.63
N GLY A 170 10.27 -2.22 -21.48
CA GLY A 170 10.50 -1.02 -22.26
C GLY A 170 9.65 0.17 -21.76
N GLY A 171 9.47 1.21 -22.59
CA GLY A 171 8.62 2.35 -22.27
C GLY A 171 9.19 3.27 -21.20
N ASP A 172 8.32 3.72 -20.30
CA ASP A 172 8.64 4.70 -19.27
C ASP A 172 8.76 4.06 -17.89
N LEU A 173 9.66 4.61 -17.08
CA LEU A 173 9.64 4.42 -15.64
C LEU A 173 8.88 5.60 -15.00
N ASN A 174 7.94 5.30 -14.11
CA ASN A 174 7.16 6.32 -13.43
C ASN A 174 7.22 6.14 -11.92
N LEU A 175 7.27 7.25 -11.18
CA LEU A 175 7.18 7.28 -9.73
C LEU A 175 5.87 7.92 -9.28
N ASN A 176 5.29 7.37 -8.24
CA ASN A 176 4.30 8.06 -7.44
C ASN A 176 5.03 8.69 -6.26
N ALA A 177 5.16 10.02 -6.26
CA ALA A 177 6.06 10.71 -5.34
C ALA A 177 5.55 12.10 -4.92
N ILE A 178 6.15 12.63 -3.86
CA ILE A 178 6.11 14.04 -3.47
C ILE A 178 7.56 14.49 -3.32
N VAL A 179 7.95 15.44 -4.16
CA VAL A 179 9.28 16.06 -4.16
C VAL A 179 9.08 17.56 -3.99
N GLY A 180 9.15 18.03 -2.74
CA GLY A 180 9.18 19.45 -2.40
C GLY A 180 10.57 20.02 -2.64
N ASP A 181 11.17 20.64 -1.60
CA ASP A 181 12.57 21.11 -1.62
C ASP A 181 13.61 19.97 -1.47
N GLY A 182 13.13 18.73 -1.58
CA GLY A 182 13.93 17.52 -1.52
C GLY A 182 14.48 17.10 -2.88
N GLU A 183 14.89 15.85 -2.97
CA GLU A 183 15.51 15.31 -4.17
C GLU A 183 15.15 13.84 -4.33
N ILE A 184 14.80 13.48 -5.56
CA ILE A 184 14.75 12.10 -6.02
C ILE A 184 15.63 11.99 -7.25
N LYS A 185 16.55 11.02 -7.23
CA LYS A 185 17.30 10.60 -8.42
C LYS A 185 17.19 9.11 -8.58
N VAL A 186 17.15 8.64 -9.82
CA VAL A 186 17.04 7.21 -10.12
C VAL A 186 18.22 6.79 -10.96
N ARG A 187 18.89 5.72 -10.54
CA ARG A 187 19.86 4.98 -11.34
C ARG A 187 19.24 3.67 -11.78
N VAL A 188 19.66 3.14 -12.93
CA VAL A 188 19.33 1.79 -13.37
C VAL A 188 20.59 0.95 -13.46
N SER A 189 20.58 -0.15 -12.72
CA SER A 189 21.65 -1.16 -12.74
C SER A 189 21.21 -2.43 -13.48
N ASP A 190 22.17 -3.20 -13.98
CA ASP A 190 21.93 -4.51 -14.59
C ASP A 190 21.71 -5.63 -13.54
N ALA A 191 21.59 -6.87 -13.98
CA ALA A 191 21.40 -8.03 -13.12
C ALA A 191 22.54 -8.25 -12.09
N ASN A 192 23.72 -7.69 -12.32
CA ASN A 192 24.89 -7.76 -11.45
C ASN A 192 25.07 -6.49 -10.60
N ARG A 193 24.06 -5.61 -10.55
CA ARG A 193 24.12 -4.30 -9.89
C ARG A 193 25.20 -3.37 -10.45
N LYS A 194 25.58 -3.55 -11.72
CA LYS A 194 26.45 -2.59 -12.41
C LYS A 194 25.58 -1.48 -13.01
N PRO A 195 25.85 -0.19 -12.70
CA PRO A 195 25.18 0.93 -13.35
C PRO A 195 25.25 0.84 -14.87
N ILE A 196 24.12 1.05 -15.53
CA ILE A 196 24.04 1.07 -16.99
C ILE A 196 24.42 2.47 -17.48
N ALA A 197 25.40 2.55 -18.38
CA ALA A 197 25.87 3.82 -18.92
C ALA A 197 24.74 4.64 -19.55
N GLY A 198 24.61 5.91 -19.14
CA GLY A 198 23.55 6.81 -19.58
C GLY A 198 22.23 6.66 -18.81
N PHE A 199 22.23 5.91 -17.71
CA PHE A 199 21.11 5.71 -16.78
C PHE A 199 21.59 5.80 -15.32
N ASP A 200 22.66 6.57 -15.05
CA ASP A 200 23.14 6.82 -13.68
C ASP A 200 22.39 8.00 -13.03
N TYR A 201 22.67 8.28 -11.75
CA TYR A 201 22.08 9.39 -11.02
C TYR A 201 22.39 10.75 -11.66
N ASP A 202 23.58 10.93 -12.21
CA ASP A 202 24.01 12.17 -12.88
C ASP A 202 23.35 12.34 -14.26
N ASP A 203 22.84 11.24 -14.84
CA ASP A 203 22.04 11.32 -16.06
C ASP A 203 20.57 11.59 -15.77
N CYS A 204 20.09 11.38 -14.54
CA CYS A 204 18.68 11.49 -14.18
C CYS A 204 18.22 12.95 -14.25
N ASP A 205 17.18 13.20 -15.06
CA ASP A 205 16.58 14.53 -15.15
C ASP A 205 15.88 14.89 -13.83
N ASP A 206 15.81 16.18 -13.50
CA ASP A 206 15.25 16.66 -12.24
C ASP A 206 13.77 16.30 -12.09
N LEU A 207 13.44 15.76 -10.91
CA LEU A 207 12.09 15.39 -10.51
C LEU A 207 11.59 16.38 -9.46
N SER A 208 10.41 16.98 -9.68
CA SER A 208 9.83 17.96 -8.75
C SER A 208 8.30 17.88 -8.69
N GLY A 209 7.73 18.34 -7.59
CA GLY A 209 6.29 18.46 -7.38
C GLY A 209 5.63 17.24 -6.73
N HIS A 210 4.29 17.28 -6.71
CA HIS A 210 3.44 16.22 -6.16
C HIS A 210 2.65 15.56 -7.28
N ALA A 211 2.96 14.29 -7.59
CA ALA A 211 2.30 13.57 -8.68
C ALA A 211 2.15 12.08 -8.36
N THR A 212 0.99 11.50 -8.72
CA THR A 212 0.76 10.04 -8.68
C THR A 212 1.47 9.31 -9.82
N ARG A 213 1.97 10.06 -10.79
CA ARG A 213 2.77 9.58 -11.91
C ARG A 213 3.73 10.66 -12.38
N MET A 214 5.00 10.52 -12.04
CA MET A 214 6.11 11.37 -12.44
C MET A 214 7.04 10.55 -13.34
N SER A 215 7.23 10.97 -14.59
CA SER A 215 8.07 10.22 -15.54
C SER A 215 9.54 10.43 -15.21
N VAL A 216 10.29 9.34 -15.11
CA VAL A 216 11.73 9.35 -14.92
C VAL A 216 12.39 9.23 -16.29
N THR A 217 13.29 10.16 -16.58
CA THR A 217 14.10 10.16 -17.79
C THR A 217 15.57 10.42 -17.45
N TRP A 218 16.45 9.98 -18.36
CA TRP A 218 17.89 10.15 -18.22
C TRP A 218 18.45 10.92 -19.41
N ASN A 219 18.70 12.22 -19.27
CA ASN A 219 19.01 13.11 -20.39
C ASN A 219 18.00 12.92 -21.53
N GLY A 220 16.70 12.87 -21.19
CA GLY A 220 15.60 12.60 -22.11
C GLY A 220 15.42 11.15 -22.56
N LYS A 221 16.25 10.20 -22.11
CA LYS A 221 16.11 8.76 -22.44
C LYS A 221 15.08 8.10 -21.52
N SER A 222 14.37 7.11 -22.05
CA SER A 222 13.46 6.23 -21.30
C SER A 222 13.97 4.78 -21.28
N LEU A 223 13.21 3.87 -20.67
CA LEU A 223 13.51 2.45 -20.66
C LEU A 223 13.23 1.75 -22.02
N ASP A 224 12.78 2.45 -23.06
CA ASP A 224 12.44 1.86 -24.37
C ASP A 224 13.54 0.96 -24.95
N ARG A 225 14.81 1.38 -24.82
CA ARG A 225 15.99 0.61 -25.30
C ARG A 225 16.42 -0.51 -24.36
N MET A 226 15.69 -0.72 -23.27
CA MET A 226 15.97 -1.71 -22.24
C MET A 226 14.94 -2.84 -22.21
N ARG A 227 14.07 -2.95 -23.22
CA ARG A 227 13.11 -4.06 -23.34
C ARG A 227 13.81 -5.42 -23.15
N GLU A 228 13.18 -6.30 -22.38
CA GLU A 228 13.62 -7.68 -22.08
C GLU A 228 14.91 -7.79 -21.26
N LYS A 229 15.56 -6.67 -20.92
CA LYS A 229 16.70 -6.68 -20.01
C LYS A 229 16.23 -6.79 -18.56
N VAL A 230 17.00 -7.51 -17.75
CA VAL A 230 16.81 -7.53 -16.29
C VAL A 230 17.43 -6.27 -15.71
N LEU A 231 16.62 -5.46 -15.03
CA LEU A 231 17.02 -4.18 -14.46
C LEU A 231 16.78 -4.15 -12.95
N GLN A 232 17.60 -3.35 -12.25
CA GLN A 232 17.42 -2.99 -10.85
C GLN A 232 17.52 -1.47 -10.70
N PRO A 233 16.38 -0.75 -10.68
CA PRO A 233 16.37 0.64 -10.27
C PRO A 233 16.86 0.82 -8.84
N GLU A 234 17.62 1.88 -8.63
CA GLU A 234 18.08 2.35 -7.34
C GLU A 234 17.67 3.81 -7.21
N ILE A 235 17.00 4.13 -6.12
CA ILE A 235 16.34 5.42 -5.95
C ILE A 235 17.01 6.12 -4.79
N PHE A 236 17.72 7.19 -5.10
CA PHE A 236 18.18 8.14 -4.10
C PHE A 236 17.01 9.04 -3.72
N LEU A 237 16.81 9.25 -2.41
CA LEU A 237 15.70 10.00 -1.84
C LEU A 237 16.20 10.84 -0.67
N ARG A 238 15.98 12.16 -0.70
CA ARG A 238 16.30 13.11 0.37
C ARG A 238 15.15 14.08 0.57
N ASN A 239 14.62 14.20 1.79
CA ASN A 239 13.50 15.10 2.12
C ASN A 239 12.31 15.01 1.12
N ALA A 240 12.06 13.81 0.60
CA ALA A 240 11.02 13.53 -0.38
C ALA A 240 10.32 12.21 -0.02
N GLU A 241 9.15 11.98 -0.59
CA GLU A 241 8.33 10.80 -0.34
C GLU A 241 8.12 10.00 -1.62
N LEU A 242 8.40 8.69 -1.54
CA LEU A 242 8.18 7.73 -2.61
C LEU A 242 7.11 6.72 -2.20
N PHE A 243 6.03 6.64 -2.95
CA PHE A 243 4.92 5.72 -2.70
C PHE A 243 5.08 4.45 -3.53
N THR A 244 5.19 4.59 -4.86
CA THR A 244 5.30 3.46 -5.79
C THR A 244 6.20 3.77 -6.98
N LEU A 245 6.65 2.71 -7.65
CA LEU A 245 7.42 2.74 -8.89
C LEU A 245 6.78 1.78 -9.89
N ALA A 246 6.62 2.22 -11.14
CA ALA A 246 6.04 1.39 -12.20
C ALA A 246 6.76 1.59 -13.53
N ALA A 247 7.21 0.49 -14.14
CA ALA A 247 7.65 0.46 -15.54
C ALA A 247 6.46 0.10 -16.45
N THR A 248 6.22 0.88 -17.49
CA THR A 248 5.04 0.71 -18.37
C THR A 248 5.39 0.91 -19.83
N THR A 249 4.81 0.10 -20.73
CA THR A 249 4.99 0.22 -22.20
C THR A 249 4.34 1.45 -22.82
N THR A 250 3.42 2.12 -22.12
CA THR A 250 2.69 3.27 -22.66
C THR A 250 3.43 4.56 -22.32
N ARG A 251 3.96 5.24 -23.34
CA ARG A 251 4.55 6.57 -23.19
C ARG A 251 3.56 7.54 -22.56
N CYS A 252 4.00 8.31 -21.57
CA CYS A 252 3.23 9.42 -21.03
C CYS A 252 3.07 10.46 -22.14
N VAL A 253 1.84 10.67 -22.56
CA VAL A 253 1.52 11.66 -23.59
C VAL A 253 1.34 13.00 -22.88
N ARG A 254 2.10 14.01 -23.30
CA ARG A 254 1.95 15.38 -22.75
C ARG A 254 0.52 15.87 -22.99
N PRO A 255 -0.02 16.79 -22.16
CA PRO A 255 -1.30 17.42 -22.45
C PRO A 255 -1.27 18.03 -23.87
N GLY A 256 -2.05 17.46 -24.81
CA GLY A 256 -2.14 17.92 -26.21
C GLY A 256 -1.74 16.91 -27.30
N GLU A 257 -1.10 15.79 -26.97
CA GLU A 257 -0.77 14.74 -27.95
C GLU A 257 -1.74 13.54 -27.86
N ARG A 258 -1.90 12.76 -28.95
CA ARG A 258 -2.77 11.57 -28.96
C ARG A 258 -2.01 10.31 -28.53
N PRO A 259 -2.57 9.44 -27.67
CA PRO A 259 -1.91 8.19 -27.29
C PRO A 259 -1.85 7.19 -28.43
N GLN A 260 -0.64 6.74 -28.78
CA GLN A 260 -0.43 5.54 -29.59
C GLN A 260 -0.57 4.30 -28.69
N ARG A 261 -1.66 3.55 -28.84
CA ARG A 261 -1.87 2.28 -28.13
C ARG A 261 -1.09 1.17 -28.84
N TYR A 262 -0.03 0.67 -28.24
CA TYR A 262 0.54 -0.63 -28.57
C TYR A 262 0.20 -1.63 -27.46
N GLY A 263 -0.58 -2.66 -27.82
CA GLY A 263 -0.63 -4.02 -27.25
C GLY A 263 -0.75 -4.25 -25.73
N ARG A 264 -1.76 -5.05 -25.34
CA ARG A 264 -2.00 -5.76 -24.05
C ARG A 264 -1.43 -5.11 -22.77
N SER A 265 -2.35 -4.63 -21.93
CA SER A 265 -2.06 -4.15 -20.57
C SER A 265 -1.42 -5.23 -19.70
N PHE A 266 -0.10 -5.19 -19.55
CA PHE A 266 0.57 -5.83 -18.42
C PHE A 266 0.23 -5.04 -17.16
N HIS A 267 -0.31 -5.70 -16.14
CA HIS A 267 -0.39 -5.10 -14.81
C HIS A 267 1.05 -4.86 -14.32
N PRO A 268 1.42 -3.62 -13.94
CA PRO A 268 2.78 -3.32 -13.52
C PRO A 268 3.11 -4.15 -12.27
N ARG A 269 4.09 -5.04 -12.40
CA ARG A 269 4.73 -5.72 -11.26
C ARG A 269 5.84 -4.82 -10.73
N CYS A 270 5.50 -3.93 -9.80
CA CYS A 270 6.40 -3.50 -8.73
C CYS A 270 5.62 -2.69 -7.71
N LEU A 271 5.43 -3.27 -6.53
CA LEU A 271 5.30 -2.52 -5.29
C LEU A 271 6.58 -2.84 -4.53
N LEU A 272 7.28 -1.80 -4.08
CA LEU A 272 8.48 -1.89 -3.23
C LEU A 272 8.25 -2.83 -2.05
#